data_AF-A0A927V8P2-F1
#
_entry.id   AF-A0A927V8P2-F1
#
_cell.length_a   1.000
_cell.length_b   1.000
_cell.length_c   1.000
_cell.angle_alpha   90.00
_cell.angle_beta   90.00
_cell.angle_gamma   90.00
#
_symmetry.space_group_name_H-M   'P 1'
#
loop_
_entity.id
_entity.type
_entity.pdbx_description
1 polymer ?
#
loop_
_entity_poly.entity_id
_entity_poly.type
_entity_poly.pdbx_seq_one_letter_code
_entity_poly.pdbx_strand_id
1 'polypeptide(L)'
;MNVSKVNNFAGFMNTYEAYKIPKEHELVKNIAEPMETEDGCVLVLTEEASKRLQQDKEKVSEMLMADVQLASAKTQAEGAKKYGEDMGKLLTVFRLMCQGHNVPHSDEKKLMEFDDKMYQAAKNAQMMAQLREKQKQKNEKSQWDEEEEAEFREKMDALNQDVEDATQNMSAGSAAFSEAQKANIVPIETSSADIAAIDSVSSLGGGVVGARVDFTI
;
A
#
# COMPACT_ATOMS: atom_id res chain seq x y z
N MET A 1 16.06 -2.29 -13.87
CA MET A 1 16.00 -1.55 -12.60
C MET A 1 16.89 -2.25 -11.57
N ASN A 2 17.54 -1.49 -10.71
CA ASN A 2 18.71 -1.93 -9.95
C ASN A 2 18.28 -2.54 -8.60
N VAL A 3 18.33 -3.86 -8.49
CA VAL A 3 18.03 -4.62 -7.26
C VAL A 3 18.91 -4.18 -6.07
N SER A 4 20.03 -3.50 -6.35
CA SER A 4 20.98 -3.00 -5.33
C SER A 4 20.50 -1.81 -4.48
N LYS A 5 19.43 -1.10 -4.86
CA LYS A 5 18.82 -0.08 -3.97
C LYS A 5 17.84 -0.68 -2.97
N VAL A 6 17.36 -1.89 -3.22
CA VAL A 6 16.35 -2.55 -2.41
C VAL A 6 17.11 -3.45 -1.45
N ASN A 7 17.19 -3.01 -0.20
CA ASN A 7 17.45 -3.83 0.98
C ASN A 7 18.90 -3.99 1.43
N ASN A 8 19.49 -2.88 1.90
CA ASN A 8 20.44 -2.99 3.00
C ASN A 8 19.68 -3.26 4.30
N PHE A 9 19.38 -4.54 4.58
CA PHE A 9 18.74 -4.95 5.83
C PHE A 9 19.68 -4.92 7.04
N ALA A 10 20.97 -4.57 6.88
CA ALA A 10 21.96 -4.69 7.96
C ALA A 10 21.59 -3.90 9.21
N GLY A 11 20.84 -2.78 9.08
CA GLY A 11 20.35 -2.01 10.22
C GLY A 11 19.18 -2.64 10.99
N PHE A 12 18.59 -3.71 10.45
CA PHE A 12 17.42 -4.43 10.99
C PHE A 12 17.71 -5.93 11.19
N MET A 13 18.98 -6.34 11.05
CA MET A 13 19.41 -7.72 11.25
C MET A 13 20.09 -7.85 12.60
N ASN A 14 19.36 -8.40 13.56
CA ASN A 14 19.90 -8.80 14.85
C ASN A 14 20.21 -10.30 14.85
N THR A 15 21.09 -10.71 15.76
CA THR A 15 21.26 -12.14 16.09
C THR A 15 20.10 -12.60 16.95
N TYR A 16 19.46 -13.70 16.56
CA TYR A 16 18.31 -14.25 17.27
C TYR A 16 18.68 -15.58 17.89
N GLU A 17 18.73 -15.64 19.22
CA GLU A 17 19.11 -16.85 19.92
C GLU A 17 17.92 -17.84 19.99
N ALA A 18 18.19 -19.12 19.75
CA ALA A 18 17.19 -20.17 19.78
C ALA A 18 17.67 -21.42 20.53
N TYR A 19 16.79 -22.02 21.32
CA TYR A 19 17.00 -23.33 21.93
C TYR A 19 16.85 -24.45 20.90
N LYS A 20 17.75 -25.43 20.94
CA LYS A 20 17.70 -26.64 20.11
C LYS A 20 16.97 -27.74 20.88
N ILE A 21 15.72 -28.04 20.51
CA ILE A 21 14.88 -29.00 21.24
C ILE A 21 14.65 -30.25 20.37
N PRO A 22 14.77 -31.48 20.90
CA PRO A 22 14.43 -32.69 20.15
C PRO A 22 12.99 -32.68 19.65
N LYS A 23 12.75 -33.10 18.41
CA LYS A 23 11.41 -33.09 17.80
C LYS A 23 10.35 -33.89 18.57
N GLU A 24 10.76 -34.93 19.28
CA GLU A 24 9.87 -35.79 20.07
C GLU A 24 9.43 -35.17 21.41
N HIS A 25 10.03 -34.04 21.80
CA HIS A 25 9.77 -33.38 23.08
C HIS A 25 8.37 -32.76 23.15
N GLU A 26 7.71 -32.82 24.31
CA GLU A 26 6.32 -32.38 24.49
C GLU A 26 6.09 -30.91 24.12
N LEU A 27 7.07 -30.05 24.43
CA LEU A 27 7.06 -28.62 24.10
C LEU A 27 6.99 -28.33 22.59
N VAL A 28 7.42 -29.28 21.75
CA VAL A 28 7.52 -29.12 20.29
C VAL A 28 6.29 -29.70 19.57
N LYS A 29 5.57 -30.63 20.20
CA LYS A 29 4.42 -31.34 19.60
C LYS A 29 3.28 -30.42 19.16
N ASN A 30 3.17 -29.23 19.77
CA ASN A 30 2.10 -28.27 19.49
C ASN A 30 2.53 -27.12 18.58
N ILE A 31 3.76 -27.16 18.03
CA ILE A 31 4.24 -26.15 17.09
C ILE A 31 3.75 -26.51 15.68
N ALA A 32 2.93 -25.64 15.09
CA ALA A 32 2.32 -25.89 13.77
C ALA A 32 3.35 -25.90 12.61
N GLU A 33 4.35 -25.02 12.66
CA GLU A 33 5.40 -24.91 11.64
C GLU A 33 6.79 -24.85 12.31
N PRO A 34 7.33 -26.00 12.76
CA PRO A 34 8.62 -26.04 13.43
C PRO A 34 9.76 -25.76 12.45
N MET A 35 10.70 -24.90 12.84
CA MET A 35 11.97 -24.75 12.14
C MET A 35 12.87 -25.93 12.48
N GLU A 36 12.85 -26.95 11.63
CA GLU A 36 13.64 -28.17 11.79
C GLU A 36 15.08 -27.96 11.28
N THR A 37 16.02 -28.57 11.99
CA THR A 37 17.42 -28.71 11.56
C THR A 37 17.65 -30.11 11.00
N GLU A 38 18.68 -30.26 10.17
CA GLU A 38 19.04 -31.57 9.57
C GLU A 38 19.27 -32.67 10.63
N ASP A 39 19.60 -32.28 11.86
CA ASP A 39 19.81 -33.16 13.02
C ASP A 39 18.51 -33.66 13.70
N GLY A 40 17.32 -33.38 13.14
CA GLY A 40 16.04 -33.77 13.72
C GLY A 40 15.66 -32.98 14.99
N CYS A 41 16.26 -31.81 15.19
CA CYS A 41 15.93 -30.89 16.29
C CYS A 41 15.15 -29.69 15.77
N VAL A 42 14.29 -29.13 16.61
CA VAL A 42 13.51 -27.92 16.34
C VAL A 42 14.14 -26.73 17.05
N LEU A 43 14.31 -25.63 16.31
CA LEU A 43 14.77 -24.36 16.85
C LEU A 43 13.59 -23.57 17.39
N VAL A 44 13.63 -23.25 18.68
CA VAL A 44 12.63 -22.42 19.35
C VAL A 44 13.33 -21.16 19.86
N LEU A 45 12.94 -19.99 19.37
CA LEU A 45 13.55 -18.71 19.73
C LEU A 45 13.38 -18.42 21.22
N THR A 46 14.30 -17.69 21.84
CA THR A 46 14.05 -17.14 23.18
C THR A 46 12.92 -16.10 23.12
N GLU A 47 12.25 -15.81 24.24
CA GLU A 47 11.21 -14.78 24.29
C GLU A 47 11.77 -13.41 23.83
N GLU A 48 12.98 -13.05 24.27
CA GLU A 48 13.63 -11.80 23.87
C GLU A 48 13.99 -11.78 22.37
N ALA A 49 14.56 -12.87 21.85
CA ALA A 49 14.89 -12.99 20.43
C ALA A 49 13.63 -12.93 19.57
N SER A 50 12.53 -13.55 20.02
CA SER A 50 11.25 -13.52 19.32
C SER A 50 10.66 -12.11 19.27
N LYS A 51 10.68 -11.37 20.39
CA LYS A 51 10.24 -9.97 20.44
C LYS A 51 11.08 -9.09 19.53
N ARG A 52 12.41 -9.24 19.53
CA ARG A 52 13.30 -8.50 18.63
C ARG A 52 13.01 -8.81 17.16
N LEU A 53 12.87 -10.09 16.82
CA LEU A 53 12.57 -10.53 15.46
C LEU A 53 11.26 -9.95 14.94
N GLN A 54 10.24 -9.88 15.79
CA GLN A 54 8.97 -9.24 15.46
C GLN A 54 9.12 -7.74 15.26
N GLN A 55 9.82 -7.03 16.15
CA GLN A 55 10.06 -5.59 16.00
C GLN A 55 10.84 -5.26 14.71
N ASP A 56 11.80 -6.08 14.34
CA ASP A 56 12.58 -5.88 13.12
C ASP A 56 11.73 -6.13 11.86
N LYS A 57 10.84 -7.14 11.90
CA LYS A 57 9.82 -7.35 10.85
C LYS A 57 8.89 -6.16 10.69
N GLU A 58 8.40 -5.62 11.81
CA GLU A 58 7.51 -4.45 11.80
C GLU A 58 8.20 -3.23 11.18
N LYS A 59 9.43 -2.91 11.61
CA LYS A 59 10.20 -1.77 11.05
C LYS A 59 10.50 -1.92 9.56
N VAL A 60 10.86 -3.12 9.10
CA VAL A 60 11.13 -3.37 7.68
C VAL A 60 9.84 -3.33 6.87
N SER A 61 8.73 -3.86 7.42
CA SER A 61 7.42 -3.73 6.79
C SER A 61 7.02 -2.25 6.62
N GLU A 62 7.19 -1.43 7.65
CA GLU A 62 6.95 0.01 7.58
C GLU A 62 7.84 0.68 6.51
N MET A 63 9.13 0.35 6.48
CA MET A 63 10.07 0.87 5.48
C MET A 63 9.64 0.51 4.05
N LEU A 64 9.25 -0.75 3.81
CA LEU A 64 8.84 -1.22 2.48
C LEU A 64 7.46 -0.66 2.08
N MET A 65 6.56 -0.45 3.03
CA MET A 65 5.25 0.18 2.78
C MET A 65 5.37 1.65 2.40
N ALA A 66 6.43 2.35 2.83
CA ALA A 66 6.61 3.78 2.54
C ALA A 66 6.65 4.07 1.02
N ASP A 67 7.30 3.20 0.23
CA ASP A 67 7.37 3.37 -1.22
C ASP A 67 6.00 3.19 -1.90
N VAL A 68 5.22 2.20 -1.44
CA VAL A 68 3.84 1.95 -1.93
C VAL A 68 2.94 3.12 -1.57
N GLN A 69 3.06 3.65 -0.35
CA GLN A 69 2.29 4.82 0.10
C GLN A 69 2.64 6.05 -0.73
N LEU A 70 3.93 6.27 -1.02
CA LEU A 70 4.37 7.39 -1.84
C LEU A 70 3.84 7.28 -3.28
N ALA A 71 3.94 6.10 -3.90
CA ALA A 71 3.40 5.86 -5.24
C ALA A 71 1.88 6.09 -5.27
N SER A 72 1.16 5.52 -4.31
CA SER A 72 -0.30 5.68 -4.18
C SER A 72 -0.70 7.15 -3.97
N ALA A 73 0.06 7.90 -3.17
CA ALA A 73 -0.18 9.31 -2.93
C ALA A 73 0.00 10.15 -4.21
N LYS A 74 0.97 9.82 -5.07
CA LYS A 74 1.14 10.48 -6.38
C LYS A 74 -0.07 10.23 -7.28
N THR A 75 -0.51 8.98 -7.38
CA THR A 75 -1.70 8.58 -8.15
C THR A 75 -2.95 9.31 -7.67
N GLN A 76 -3.15 9.36 -6.34
CA GLN A 76 -4.29 10.06 -5.74
C GLN A 76 -4.22 11.57 -5.97
N ALA A 77 -3.03 12.18 -5.83
CA ALA A 77 -2.83 13.60 -6.06
C ALA A 77 -3.13 13.99 -7.51
N GLU A 78 -2.69 13.17 -8.48
CA GLU A 78 -2.95 13.42 -9.90
C GLU A 78 -4.43 13.26 -10.24
N GLY A 79 -5.10 12.24 -9.69
CA GLY A 79 -6.55 12.08 -9.83
C GLY A 79 -7.34 13.25 -9.21
N ALA A 80 -6.93 13.71 -8.02
CA ALA A 80 -7.54 14.87 -7.37
C ALA A 80 -7.33 16.18 -8.15
N LYS A 81 -6.14 16.35 -8.75
CA LYS A 81 -5.83 17.48 -9.62
C LYS A 81 -6.75 17.50 -10.84
N LYS A 82 -6.88 16.36 -11.55
CA LYS A 82 -7.76 16.26 -12.72
C LYS A 82 -9.22 16.50 -12.37
N TYR A 83 -9.68 15.98 -11.24
CA TYR A 83 -11.03 16.26 -10.74
C TYR A 83 -11.26 17.77 -10.51
N GLY A 84 -10.29 18.46 -9.91
CA GLY A 84 -10.36 19.91 -9.71
C GLY A 84 -10.40 20.70 -11.02
N GLU A 85 -9.60 20.30 -12.01
CA GLU A 85 -9.60 20.90 -13.35
C GLU A 85 -10.94 20.69 -14.07
N ASP A 86 -11.47 19.46 -14.06
CA ASP A 86 -12.74 19.13 -14.70
C ASP A 86 -13.92 19.85 -14.03
N MET A 87 -13.89 20.01 -12.69
CA MET A 87 -14.86 20.84 -11.97
C MET A 87 -14.83 22.31 -12.43
N GLY A 88 -13.63 22.87 -12.62
CA GLY A 88 -13.47 24.22 -13.15
C GLY A 88 -14.04 24.38 -14.56
N LYS A 89 -13.81 23.39 -15.43
CA LYS A 89 -14.38 23.32 -16.78
C LYS A 89 -15.91 23.24 -16.74
N LEU A 90 -16.48 22.40 -15.88
CA LEU A 90 -17.93 22.26 -15.68
C LEU A 90 -18.60 23.56 -15.21
N LEU A 91 -18.01 24.26 -14.23
CA LEU A 91 -18.51 25.56 -13.77
C LEU A 91 -18.44 26.63 -14.85
N THR A 92 -17.41 26.57 -15.70
CA THR A 92 -17.28 27.47 -16.85
C THR A 92 -18.39 27.22 -17.87
N VAL A 93 -18.66 25.95 -18.22
CA VAL A 93 -19.77 25.57 -19.11
C VAL A 93 -21.11 26.04 -18.55
N PHE A 94 -21.39 25.75 -17.29
CA PHE A 94 -22.61 26.19 -16.61
C PHE A 94 -22.78 27.72 -16.70
N ARG A 95 -21.71 28.48 -16.45
CA ARG A 95 -21.71 29.94 -16.52
C ARG A 95 -21.98 30.44 -17.94
N LEU A 96 -21.32 29.86 -18.95
CA LEU A 96 -21.50 30.23 -20.35
C LEU A 96 -22.95 29.99 -20.81
N MET A 97 -23.52 28.83 -20.42
CA MET A 97 -24.94 28.54 -20.66
C MET A 97 -25.84 29.58 -19.98
N CYS A 98 -25.61 29.90 -18.70
CA CYS A 98 -26.41 30.92 -18.00
C CYS A 98 -26.33 32.32 -18.64
N GLN A 99 -25.21 32.64 -19.29
CA GLN A 99 -25.02 33.87 -20.05
C GLN A 99 -25.71 33.85 -21.43
N GLY A 100 -26.26 32.71 -21.86
CA GLY A 100 -26.91 32.55 -23.16
C GLY A 100 -25.96 32.21 -24.30
N HIS A 101 -24.69 31.92 -24.03
CA HIS A 101 -23.71 31.49 -25.03
C HIS A 101 -24.02 30.08 -25.53
N ASN A 102 -23.62 29.77 -26.77
CA ASN A 102 -23.75 28.43 -27.34
C ASN A 102 -22.52 27.62 -26.97
N VAL A 103 -22.73 26.58 -26.18
CA VAL A 103 -21.69 25.65 -25.74
C VAL A 103 -21.73 24.39 -26.62
N PRO A 104 -20.59 23.76 -26.93
CA PRO A 104 -20.58 22.50 -27.67
C PRO A 104 -21.38 21.39 -26.97
N HIS A 105 -21.95 20.48 -27.76
CA HIS A 105 -22.78 19.38 -27.23
C HIS A 105 -22.00 18.43 -26.31
N SER A 106 -20.71 18.20 -26.61
CA SER A 106 -19.79 17.41 -25.77
C SER A 106 -19.75 17.94 -24.33
N ASP A 107 -19.64 19.25 -24.20
CA ASP A 107 -19.48 19.95 -22.92
C ASP A 107 -20.79 20.03 -22.14
N GLU A 108 -21.90 20.29 -22.85
CA GLU A 108 -23.25 20.20 -22.27
C GLU A 108 -23.50 18.79 -21.71
N LYS A 109 -23.07 17.75 -22.43
CA LYS A 109 -23.19 16.35 -22.00
C LYS A 109 -22.37 16.07 -20.75
N LYS A 110 -21.14 16.58 -20.66
CA LYS A 110 -20.31 16.45 -19.44
C LYS A 110 -20.98 17.10 -18.22
N LEU A 111 -21.61 18.26 -18.39
CA LEU A 111 -22.37 18.92 -17.32
C LEU A 111 -23.58 18.10 -16.87
N MET A 112 -24.29 17.50 -17.83
CA MET A 112 -25.42 16.60 -17.55
C MET A 112 -24.97 15.32 -16.83
N GLU A 113 -23.91 14.66 -17.32
CA GLU A 113 -23.31 13.47 -16.68
C GLU A 113 -22.84 13.75 -15.25
N PHE A 114 -22.40 14.98 -14.97
CA PHE A 114 -22.03 15.42 -13.63
C PHE A 114 -23.24 15.68 -12.74
N ASP A 115 -24.19 16.52 -13.18
CA ASP A 115 -25.44 16.79 -12.47
C ASP A 115 -26.56 17.25 -13.45
N ASP A 116 -27.51 16.37 -13.71
CA ASP A 116 -28.69 16.61 -14.54
C ASP A 116 -29.49 17.86 -14.12
N LYS A 117 -29.62 18.12 -12.81
CA LYS A 117 -30.39 19.28 -12.31
C LYS A 117 -29.65 20.57 -12.58
N MET A 118 -28.33 20.55 -12.39
CA MET A 118 -27.47 21.67 -12.72
C MET A 118 -27.53 21.99 -14.21
N TYR A 119 -27.48 20.97 -15.06
CA TYR A 119 -27.67 21.11 -16.51
C TYR A 119 -29.04 21.70 -16.88
N GLN A 120 -30.13 21.18 -16.32
CA GLN A 120 -31.48 21.71 -16.58
C GLN A 120 -31.63 23.17 -16.15
N ALA A 121 -31.08 23.55 -14.99
CA ALA A 121 -31.05 24.93 -14.53
C ALA A 121 -30.28 25.83 -15.50
N ALA A 122 -29.10 25.38 -15.96
CA ALA A 122 -28.30 26.09 -16.95
C ALA A 122 -29.05 26.28 -18.26
N LYS A 123 -29.75 25.24 -18.75
CA LYS A 123 -30.52 25.28 -20.00
C LYS A 123 -31.70 26.25 -19.93
N ASN A 124 -32.44 26.23 -18.81
CA ASN A 124 -33.53 27.16 -18.56
C ASN A 124 -33.02 28.61 -18.51
N ALA A 125 -31.90 28.85 -17.84
CA ALA A 125 -31.27 30.16 -17.78
C ALA A 125 -30.77 30.63 -19.17
N GLN A 126 -30.15 29.73 -19.95
CA GLN A 126 -29.68 29.97 -21.31
C GLN A 126 -30.83 30.45 -22.20
N MET A 127 -31.96 29.74 -22.20
CA MET A 127 -33.14 30.11 -22.99
C MET A 127 -33.65 31.52 -22.60
N MET A 128 -33.74 31.81 -21.30
CA MET A 128 -34.17 33.15 -20.85
C MET A 128 -33.16 34.26 -21.19
N ALA A 129 -31.86 33.99 -21.15
CA ALA A 129 -30.82 34.94 -21.52
C ALA A 129 -30.87 35.25 -23.02
N GLN A 130 -31.00 34.21 -23.87
CA GLN A 130 -31.13 34.35 -25.32
C GLN A 130 -32.38 35.12 -25.75
N LEU A 131 -33.49 34.98 -25.01
CA LEU A 131 -34.71 35.76 -25.25
C LEU A 131 -34.54 37.25 -24.88
N ARG A 132 -33.75 37.54 -23.84
CA ARG A 132 -33.49 38.92 -23.36
C ARG A 132 -32.46 39.65 -24.22
N GLU A 133 -31.41 38.97 -24.64
CA GLU A 133 -30.32 39.53 -25.45
C GLU A 133 -30.36 38.99 -26.89
N LYS A 134 -31.05 39.69 -27.79
CA LYS A 134 -31.19 39.27 -29.20
C LYS A 134 -29.89 39.27 -30.01
N GLN A 135 -28.73 39.73 -29.51
CA GLN A 135 -27.61 40.10 -30.40
C GLN A 135 -26.17 39.72 -30.03
N LYS A 136 -25.84 38.98 -28.96
CA LYS A 136 -24.43 38.53 -28.76
C LYS A 136 -24.30 37.10 -28.25
N GLN A 137 -25.05 36.18 -28.85
CA GLN A 137 -24.73 34.76 -28.72
C GLN A 137 -23.35 34.53 -29.34
N LYS A 138 -22.46 33.92 -28.56
CA LYS A 138 -21.14 33.49 -29.03
C LYS A 138 -21.11 31.98 -29.02
N ASN A 139 -20.49 31.41 -30.03
CA ASN A 139 -20.15 30.00 -30.03
C ASN A 139 -18.83 29.86 -29.28
N GLU A 140 -18.90 29.14 -28.17
CA GLU A 140 -17.74 28.89 -27.32
C GLU A 140 -17.04 27.62 -27.78
N LYS A 141 -15.72 27.57 -27.56
CA LYS A 141 -14.93 26.37 -27.85
C LYS A 141 -15.09 25.35 -26.71
N SER A 142 -14.91 24.08 -27.07
CA SER A 142 -14.91 22.97 -26.10
C SER A 142 -13.86 23.23 -25.01
N GLN A 143 -14.24 22.96 -23.76
CA GLN A 143 -13.32 22.93 -22.63
C GLN A 143 -12.54 21.61 -22.54
N TRP A 144 -13.01 20.56 -23.23
CA TRP A 144 -12.35 19.26 -23.29
C TRP A 144 -11.66 19.05 -24.63
N ASP A 145 -10.42 18.58 -24.53
CA ASP A 145 -9.56 18.23 -25.65
C ASP A 145 -9.20 16.73 -25.55
N GLU A 146 -9.32 16.00 -26.66
CA GLU A 146 -9.10 14.55 -26.69
C GLU A 146 -7.63 14.18 -26.48
N GLU A 147 -6.70 15.02 -26.91
CA GLU A 147 -5.25 14.85 -26.72
C GLU A 147 -4.90 15.05 -25.24
N GLU A 148 -5.41 16.12 -24.61
CA GLU A 148 -5.26 16.35 -23.15
C GLU A 148 -5.82 15.17 -22.34
N GLU A 149 -7.00 14.66 -22.69
CA GLU A 149 -7.58 13.50 -22.01
C GLU A 149 -6.76 12.22 -22.25
N ALA A 150 -6.13 12.06 -23.41
CA ALA A 150 -5.26 10.91 -23.70
C ALA A 150 -3.96 10.96 -22.91
N GLU A 151 -3.29 12.11 -22.86
CA GLU A 151 -2.09 12.33 -22.06
C GLU A 151 -2.34 12.06 -20.58
N PHE A 152 -3.48 12.49 -20.06
CA PHE A 152 -3.87 12.20 -18.68
C PHE A 152 -4.04 10.69 -18.44
N ARG A 153 -4.69 9.97 -19.36
CA ARG A 153 -4.85 8.50 -19.24
C ARG A 153 -3.49 7.79 -19.24
N GLU A 154 -2.61 8.15 -20.16
CA GLU A 154 -1.26 7.58 -20.22
C GLU A 154 -0.48 7.84 -18.92
N LYS A 155 -0.57 9.06 -18.38
CA LYS A 155 0.06 9.40 -17.11
C LYS A 155 -0.51 8.59 -15.94
N MET A 156 -1.82 8.37 -15.90
CA MET A 156 -2.45 7.55 -14.87
C MET A 156 -2.05 6.08 -14.99
N ASP A 157 -1.94 5.55 -16.22
CA ASP A 157 -1.48 4.18 -16.44
C ASP A 157 -0.04 4.00 -15.95
N ALA A 158 0.85 4.95 -16.25
CA ALA A 158 2.22 4.95 -15.73
C ALA A 158 2.28 5.03 -14.20
N LEU A 159 1.45 5.87 -13.57
CA LEU A 159 1.38 5.99 -12.10
C LEU A 159 0.81 4.72 -11.45
N ASN A 160 -0.17 4.07 -12.07
CA ASN A 160 -0.70 2.79 -11.58
C ASN A 160 0.36 1.69 -11.69
N GLN A 161 1.12 1.67 -12.79
CA GLN A 161 2.23 0.73 -12.95
C GLN A 161 3.31 0.94 -11.88
N ASP A 162 3.64 2.19 -11.54
CA ASP A 162 4.56 2.51 -10.43
C ASP A 162 4.08 1.94 -9.08
N VAL A 163 2.76 1.96 -8.81
CA VAL A 163 2.16 1.36 -7.60
C VAL A 163 2.28 -0.16 -7.62
N GLU A 164 2.01 -0.79 -8.76
CA GLU A 164 2.14 -2.24 -8.93
C GLU A 164 3.59 -2.68 -8.71
N ASP A 165 4.55 -1.99 -9.34
CA ASP A 165 5.98 -2.26 -9.18
C ASP A 165 6.44 -2.07 -7.73
N ALA A 166 5.99 -1.00 -7.06
CA ALA A 166 6.27 -0.78 -5.64
C ALA A 166 5.71 -1.91 -4.76
N THR A 167 4.50 -2.40 -5.06
CA THR A 167 3.85 -3.48 -4.32
C THR A 167 4.59 -4.82 -4.51
N GLN A 168 5.01 -5.11 -5.74
CA GLN A 168 5.83 -6.29 -6.04
C GLN A 168 7.18 -6.21 -5.32
N ASN A 169 7.83 -5.04 -5.31
CA ASN A 169 9.08 -4.82 -4.61
C ASN A 169 8.94 -4.97 -3.09
N MET A 170 7.83 -4.48 -2.51
CA MET A 170 7.50 -4.70 -1.10
C MET A 170 7.36 -6.19 -0.78
N SER A 171 6.63 -6.94 -1.61
CA SER A 171 6.47 -8.39 -1.42
C SER A 171 7.81 -9.13 -1.53
N ALA A 172 8.61 -8.84 -2.56
CA ALA A 172 9.92 -9.43 -2.76
C ALA A 172 10.89 -9.07 -1.62
N GLY A 173 10.85 -7.81 -1.16
CA GLY A 173 11.64 -7.34 -0.03
C GLY A 173 11.26 -8.03 1.28
N SER A 174 9.97 -8.21 1.55
CA SER A 174 9.50 -8.95 2.73
C SER A 174 9.95 -10.41 2.73
N ALA A 175 9.90 -11.07 1.57
CA ALA A 175 10.39 -12.44 1.41
C ALA A 175 11.92 -12.53 1.63
N ALA A 176 12.69 -11.66 0.98
CA ALA A 176 14.15 -11.61 1.13
C ALA A 176 14.57 -11.30 2.58
N PHE A 177 13.84 -10.42 3.27
CA PHE A 177 14.08 -10.12 4.67
C PHE A 177 13.84 -11.33 5.55
N SER A 178 12.71 -12.03 5.34
CA SER A 178 12.35 -13.23 6.11
C SER A 178 13.37 -14.35 5.93
N GLU A 179 13.90 -14.52 4.73
CA GLU A 179 14.97 -15.49 4.45
C GLU A 179 16.29 -15.10 5.15
N ALA A 180 16.68 -13.84 5.06
CA ALA A 180 17.90 -13.35 5.71
C ALA A 180 17.80 -13.36 7.26
N GLN A 181 16.60 -13.21 7.84
CA GLN A 181 16.40 -13.38 9.28
C GLN A 181 16.68 -14.81 9.73
N LYS A 182 16.29 -15.83 8.95
CA LYS A 182 16.56 -17.24 9.28
C LYS A 182 18.06 -17.53 9.36
N ALA A 183 18.87 -16.91 8.52
CA ALA A 183 20.32 -17.06 8.53
C ALA A 183 20.99 -16.45 9.79
N ASN A 184 20.31 -15.54 10.49
CA ASN A 184 20.81 -14.90 11.72
C ASN A 184 20.28 -15.56 13.01
N ILE A 185 19.57 -16.69 12.89
CA ILE A 185 19.17 -17.51 14.04
C ILE A 185 20.38 -18.32 14.49
N VAL A 186 20.81 -18.11 15.74
CA VAL A 186 21.96 -18.79 16.33
C VAL A 186 21.45 -19.81 17.36
N PRO A 187 21.75 -21.10 17.20
CA PRO A 187 21.39 -22.12 18.18
C PRO A 187 22.22 -21.95 19.45
N ILE A 188 21.56 -21.97 20.60
CA ILE A 188 22.18 -22.03 21.92
C ILE A 188 22.48 -23.50 22.24
N GLU A 189 23.69 -23.78 22.73
CA GLU A 189 24.00 -25.10 23.31
C GLU A 189 23.08 -25.34 24.52
N THR A 190 22.22 -26.33 24.41
CA THR A 190 21.20 -26.65 25.41
C THR A 190 21.49 -28.00 26.02
N SER A 191 21.66 -28.03 27.34
CA SER A 191 21.68 -29.28 28.10
C SER A 191 20.26 -29.72 28.42
N SER A 192 20.08 -30.98 28.82
CA SER A 192 18.78 -31.48 29.27
C SER A 192 18.22 -30.73 30.47
N ALA A 193 19.08 -30.11 31.30
CA ALA A 193 18.66 -29.28 32.42
C ALA A 193 18.08 -27.93 31.96
N ASP A 194 18.60 -27.36 30.87
CA ASP A 194 18.13 -26.09 30.33
C ASP A 194 16.77 -26.24 29.64
N ILE A 195 16.54 -27.37 28.95
CA ILE A 195 15.25 -27.68 28.33
C ILE A 195 14.16 -27.87 29.38
N ALA A 196 14.50 -28.45 30.54
CA ALA A 196 13.56 -28.62 31.66
C ALA A 196 13.16 -27.29 32.33
N ALA A 197 13.94 -26.22 32.14
CA ALA A 197 13.63 -24.88 32.63
C ALA A 197 12.69 -24.10 31.69
N ILE A 198 12.44 -24.60 30.47
CA ILE A 198 11.46 -24.02 29.54
C ILE A 198 10.06 -24.46 29.99
N ASP A 199 9.30 -23.51 30.53
CA ASP A 199 7.95 -23.75 31.04
C ASP A 199 6.93 -23.93 29.89
N SER A 200 7.03 -23.08 28.87
CA SER A 200 6.12 -23.16 27.72
C SER A 200 6.73 -22.60 26.44
N VAL A 201 6.19 -23.05 25.32
CA VAL A 201 6.45 -22.49 23.99
C VAL A 201 5.15 -21.89 23.49
N SER A 202 5.19 -20.62 23.09
CA SER A 202 3.99 -19.90 22.66
C SER A 202 4.21 -19.15 21.34
N SER A 203 3.14 -19.02 20.56
CA SER A 203 3.15 -18.15 19.38
C SER A 203 3.06 -16.69 19.84
N LEU A 204 3.96 -15.86 19.34
CA LEU A 204 4.01 -14.42 19.63
C LEU A 204 3.38 -13.58 18.50
N GLY A 205 2.77 -14.22 17.51
CA GLY A 205 2.22 -13.57 16.32
C GLY A 205 3.23 -13.50 15.17
N GLY A 206 2.76 -13.18 13.95
CA GLY A 206 3.63 -13.01 12.77
C GLY A 206 4.41 -14.27 12.35
N GLY A 207 3.92 -15.46 12.69
CA GLY A 207 4.59 -16.74 12.43
C GLY A 207 5.81 -17.01 13.32
N VAL A 208 5.99 -16.26 14.41
CA VAL A 208 7.14 -16.39 15.33
C VAL A 208 6.74 -17.19 16.57
N VAL A 209 7.59 -18.13 16.97
CA VAL A 209 7.39 -19.01 18.13
C VAL A 209 8.54 -18.81 19.11
N GLY A 210 8.20 -18.48 20.36
CA GLY A 210 9.17 -18.20 21.42
C GLY A 210 9.01 -19.13 22.63
N ALA A 211 10.13 -19.54 23.22
CA ALA A 211 10.23 -20.27 24.48
C ALA A 211 10.25 -19.29 25.65
N ARG A 212 9.40 -19.56 26.65
CA ARG A 212 9.35 -18.85 27.92
C ARG A 212 10.04 -19.69 29.00
N VAL A 213 10.99 -19.07 29.69
CA VAL A 213 11.74 -19.67 30.80
C VAL A 213 11.31 -18.97 32.08
N ASP A 214 10.78 -19.73 33.05
CA ASP A 214 10.37 -19.17 34.33
C ASP A 214 11.58 -19.12 35.27
N PHE A 215 11.99 -17.91 35.66
CA PHE A 215 13.02 -17.68 36.69
C PHE A 215 12.44 -17.60 38.11
N THR A 216 11.31 -18.25 38.36
CA THR A 216 10.72 -18.29 39.71
C THR A 216 11.52 -19.27 40.57
N ILE A 217 12.60 -18.78 41.17
CA ILE A 217 13.28 -19.40 42.32
C ILE A 217 12.52 -19.00 43.59
#